data_AF-A0A7C9EP53-F1
#
_entry.id   AF-A0A7C9EP53-F1
#
_cell.length_a   1.000
_cell.length_b   1.000
_cell.length_c   1.000
_cell.angle_alpha   90.00
_cell.angle_beta   90.00
_cell.angle_gamma   90.00
#
_symmetry.space_group_name_H-M   'P 1'
#
loop_
_entity.id
_entity.type
_entity.pdbx_description
1 polymer ?
#
loop_
_entity_poly.entity_id
_entity_poly.type
_entity_poly.pdbx_seq_one_letter_code
_entity_poly.pdbx_strand_id
1 'polypeptide(L)'
;KTKAHVLYAPVEEIDDEGRLLRACQVITDAYIEAGLVLEKDIGQKLKLHATVMNTVQRKIRHRKSKRRSKPFDATKIFEQFGSEHWGDYHIREAHLSQRFLYDENGYYHCCAS
;
A
#
# COMPACT_ATOMS: atom_id res chain seq x y z
N LYS A 1 9.27 -21.51 1.98
CA LYS A 1 10.27 -20.41 2.01
C LYS A 1 9.57 -19.11 1.61
N THR A 2 9.21 -18.24 2.57
CA THR A 2 8.45 -17.00 2.32
C THR A 2 9.40 -15.88 1.92
N LYS A 3 9.94 -15.97 0.69
CA LYS A 3 10.68 -14.84 0.10
C LYS A 3 9.70 -13.74 -0.30
N ALA A 4 9.87 -12.54 0.25
CA ALA A 4 8.96 -11.42 0.02
C ALA A 4 9.70 -10.19 -0.53
N HIS A 5 9.04 -9.45 -1.43
CA HIS A 5 9.43 -8.10 -1.84
C HIS A 5 8.61 -7.02 -1.14
N VAL A 6 7.38 -7.35 -0.77
CA VAL A 6 6.43 -6.49 -0.06
C VAL A 6 5.81 -7.35 1.04
N LEU A 7 5.74 -6.83 2.25
CA LEU A 7 5.00 -7.36 3.38
C LEU A 7 3.92 -6.35 3.74
N TYR A 8 2.70 -6.83 3.92
CA TYR A 8 1.54 -6.00 4.21
C TYR A 8 0.64 -6.70 5.23
N ALA A 9 -0.09 -5.91 6.02
CA ALA A 9 -1.22 -6.40 6.79
C ALA A 9 -2.47 -6.42 5.90
N PRO A 10 -3.28 -7.50 5.94
CA PRO A 10 -4.57 -7.53 5.24
C PRO A 10 -5.50 -6.45 5.81
N VAL A 11 -6.37 -5.93 4.95
CA VAL A 11 -7.44 -5.01 5.34
C VAL A 11 -8.75 -5.76 5.09
N GLU A 12 -9.52 -5.93 6.15
CA GLU A 12 -10.82 -6.62 6.15
C GLU A 12 -11.89 -5.62 6.61
N GLU A 13 -13.04 -5.63 5.96
CA GLU A 13 -14.19 -4.83 6.42
C GLU A 13 -14.89 -5.56 7.56
N ILE A 14 -15.28 -4.82 8.61
CA ILE A 14 -15.86 -5.41 9.82
C ILE A 14 -17.24 -6.04 9.56
N ASP A 15 -18.05 -5.46 8.67
CA ASP A 15 -19.44 -5.89 8.43
C ASP A 15 -19.69 -6.56 7.07
N ASP A 16 -18.63 -6.91 6.33
CA ASP A 16 -18.69 -7.52 4.98
C ASP A 16 -19.63 -6.80 4.00
N GLU A 17 -19.97 -5.54 4.28
CA GLU A 17 -20.91 -4.78 3.47
C GLU A 17 -20.25 -4.28 2.18
N GLY A 18 -18.93 -4.33 2.06
CA GLY A 18 -18.16 -3.88 0.88
C GLY A 18 -18.18 -2.37 0.68
N ARG A 19 -18.38 -1.58 1.75
CA ARG A 19 -18.48 -0.12 1.70
C ARG A 19 -17.17 0.54 1.29
N LEU A 20 -16.04 0.08 1.83
CA LEU A 20 -14.73 0.60 1.49
C LEU A 20 -14.38 0.26 0.04
N LEU A 21 -14.65 -0.98 -0.37
CA LEU A 21 -14.42 -1.40 -1.76
C LEU A 21 -15.24 -0.55 -2.75
N ARG A 22 -16.54 -0.32 -2.47
CA ARG A 22 -17.39 0.56 -3.29
C ARG A 22 -16.87 2.00 -3.33
N ALA A 23 -16.48 2.57 -2.20
CA ALA A 23 -15.92 3.92 -2.16
C ALA A 23 -14.65 4.02 -3.02
N CYS A 24 -13.74 3.05 -2.94
CA CYS A 24 -12.55 3.00 -3.79
C CYS A 24 -12.87 2.84 -5.28
N GLN A 25 -13.91 2.07 -5.62
CA GLN A 25 -14.36 1.92 -7.01
C GLN A 25 -14.86 3.26 -7.58
N VAL A 26 -15.71 3.97 -6.85
CA VAL A 26 -16.21 5.31 -7.25
C VAL A 26 -15.06 6.29 -7.49
N ILE A 27 -14.07 6.32 -6.60
CA ILE A 27 -12.88 7.17 -6.76
C ILE A 27 -12.08 6.75 -8.00
N THR A 28 -11.87 5.46 -8.20
CA THR A 28 -11.09 4.93 -9.32
C THR A 28 -11.77 5.26 -10.66
N ASP A 29 -13.07 5.04 -10.76
CA ASP A 29 -13.85 5.32 -11.97
C ASP A 29 -13.79 6.80 -12.34
N ALA A 30 -13.94 7.71 -11.36
CA ALA A 30 -13.81 9.15 -11.60
C ALA A 30 -12.43 9.54 -12.16
N TYR A 31 -11.34 8.91 -11.69
CA TYR A 31 -10.00 9.16 -12.21
C TYR A 31 -9.77 8.54 -13.60
N ILE A 32 -10.39 7.39 -13.88
CA ILE A 32 -10.36 6.77 -15.22
C ILE A 32 -11.09 7.67 -16.23
N GLU A 33 -12.30 8.12 -15.89
CA GLU A 33 -13.11 9.01 -16.73
C GLU A 33 -12.42 10.35 -16.99
N ALA A 34 -11.70 10.87 -15.99
CA ALA A 34 -10.89 12.08 -16.13
C ALA A 34 -9.59 11.89 -16.94
N GLY A 35 -9.25 10.66 -17.37
CA GLY A 35 -8.02 10.35 -18.11
C GLY A 35 -6.75 10.45 -17.28
N LEU A 36 -6.85 10.30 -15.95
CA LEU A 36 -5.74 10.45 -15.00
C LEU A 36 -5.08 9.12 -14.63
N VAL A 37 -5.57 7.99 -15.16
CA VAL A 37 -5.04 6.65 -14.91
C VAL A 37 -4.26 6.15 -16.12
N LEU A 38 -3.10 5.53 -15.90
CA LEU A 38 -2.31 4.92 -16.97
C LEU A 38 -3.05 3.71 -17.55
N GLU A 39 -3.04 3.54 -18.88
CA GLU A 39 -3.75 2.44 -19.57
C GLU A 39 -3.48 1.05 -18.98
N LYS A 40 -2.23 0.77 -18.59
CA LYS A 40 -1.82 -0.52 -18.00
C LYS A 40 -2.48 -0.82 -16.64
N ASP A 41 -2.94 0.22 -15.95
CA ASP A 41 -3.51 0.15 -14.61
C ASP A 41 -5.04 0.12 -14.66
N ILE A 42 -5.65 0.43 -15.81
CA ILE A 42 -7.10 0.31 -16.05
C ILE A 42 -7.49 -1.17 -15.98
N GLY A 43 -8.55 -1.47 -15.21
CA GLY A 43 -9.07 -2.83 -15.05
C GLY A 43 -8.23 -3.75 -14.14
N GLN A 44 -7.14 -3.26 -13.54
CA GLN A 44 -6.41 -4.01 -12.53
C GLN A 44 -7.27 -4.20 -11.28
N LYS A 45 -7.32 -5.44 -10.76
CA LYS A 45 -8.09 -5.74 -9.55
C LYS A 45 -7.49 -5.01 -8.34
N LEU A 46 -8.30 -4.18 -7.67
CA LEU A 46 -7.90 -3.55 -6.43
C LEU A 46 -7.66 -4.59 -5.34
N LYS A 47 -6.52 -4.46 -4.65
CA LYS A 47 -6.18 -5.24 -3.46
C LYS A 47 -5.88 -4.28 -2.32
N LEU A 48 -6.83 -4.13 -1.40
CA LEU A 48 -6.65 -3.33 -0.19
C LEU A 48 -5.65 -4.01 0.74
N HIS A 49 -4.66 -3.25 1.21
CA HIS A 49 -3.63 -3.73 2.12
C HIS A 49 -2.89 -2.54 2.75
N ALA A 50 -2.41 -2.72 3.99
CA ALA A 50 -1.51 -1.77 4.64
C ALA A 50 -0.06 -2.26 4.48
N THR A 51 0.73 -1.60 3.63
CA THR A 51 2.14 -1.99 3.42
C THR A 51 2.97 -1.68 4.66
N VAL A 52 3.64 -2.69 5.22
CA VAL A 52 4.50 -2.55 6.41
C VAL A 52 5.97 -2.56 6.02
N MET A 53 6.36 -3.36 5.03
CA MET A 53 7.74 -3.38 4.53
C MET A 53 7.76 -3.50 3.01
N ASN A 54 8.61 -2.70 2.35
CA ASN A 54 8.84 -2.82 0.92
C ASN A 54 10.33 -2.76 0.61
N THR A 55 10.82 -3.77 -0.12
CA THR A 55 12.23 -3.84 -0.47
C THR A 55 12.72 -2.70 -1.36
N VAL A 56 11.81 -2.01 -2.07
CA VAL A 56 12.10 -0.77 -2.83
C VAL A 56 12.57 0.36 -1.93
N GLN A 57 12.14 0.41 -0.66
CA GLN A 57 12.53 1.45 0.31
C GLN A 57 13.88 1.16 0.99
N ARG A 58 14.55 0.06 0.65
CA ARG A 58 15.84 -0.31 1.25
C ARG A 58 16.90 0.75 0.94
N LYS A 59 17.39 1.45 1.97
CA LYS A 59 18.51 2.41 1.84
C LYS A 59 19.77 1.69 1.36
N ILE A 60 20.16 1.89 0.10
CA ILE A 60 21.41 1.34 -0.44
C ILE A 60 22.56 2.25 0.02
N ARG A 61 23.27 1.85 1.09
CA ARG A 61 24.44 2.60 1.62
C ARG A 61 25.64 2.64 0.66
N HIS A 62 25.70 1.78 -0.36
CA HIS A 62 26.82 1.75 -1.32
C HIS A 62 26.32 1.63 -2.78
N ARG A 63 26.43 2.74 -3.51
CA ARG A 63 25.97 3.01 -4.90
C ARG A 63 26.54 2.11 -6.02
N LYS A 64 27.08 0.92 -5.75
CA LYS A 64 27.80 0.12 -6.78
C LYS A 64 26.99 -0.99 -7.45
N SER A 65 25.72 -1.19 -7.13
CA SER A 65 24.93 -2.13 -7.92
C SER A 65 23.48 -1.68 -8.07
N LYS A 66 23.08 -1.41 -9.32
CA LYS A 66 21.69 -1.45 -9.83
C LYS A 66 21.10 -2.87 -9.73
N ARG A 67 21.47 -3.67 -8.71
CA ARG A 67 20.91 -5.01 -8.55
C ARG A 67 19.47 -4.83 -8.14
N ARG A 68 18.58 -5.46 -8.91
CA ARG A 68 17.17 -5.70 -8.57
C ARG A 68 17.06 -5.94 -7.07
N SER A 69 16.16 -5.20 -6.44
CA SER A 69 15.87 -5.33 -5.03
C SER A 69 15.76 -6.81 -4.65
N LYS A 70 16.63 -7.31 -3.77
CA LYS A 70 16.62 -8.73 -3.38
C LYS A 70 15.44 -8.96 -2.42
N PRO A 71 14.66 -10.04 -2.60
CA PRO A 71 13.65 -10.39 -1.62
C PRO A 71 14.32 -10.69 -0.26
N PHE A 72 13.57 -10.52 0.83
CA PHE A 72 13.98 -10.93 2.16
C PHE A 72 13.22 -12.19 2.58
N ASP A 73 13.77 -12.90 3.56
CA ASP A 73 13.09 -14.03 4.18
C ASP A 73 12.15 -13.50 5.27
N ALA A 74 10.84 -13.67 5.07
CA ALA A 74 9.82 -13.20 5.99
C ALA A 74 9.34 -14.29 6.96
N THR A 75 9.93 -15.49 6.96
CA THR A 75 9.42 -16.66 7.70
C THR A 75 9.21 -16.36 9.18
N LYS A 76 10.24 -15.85 9.87
CA LYS A 76 10.15 -15.49 11.30
C LYS A 76 9.15 -14.39 11.60
N ILE A 77 8.93 -13.47 10.65
CA ILE A 77 7.96 -12.39 10.81
C ILE A 77 6.54 -12.97 10.77
N PHE A 78 6.27 -13.88 9.84
CA PHE A 78 4.98 -14.58 9.79
C PHE A 78 4.77 -15.53 10.96
N GLU A 79 5.81 -16.24 11.41
CA GLU A 79 5.73 -17.09 12.61
C GLU A 79 5.34 -16.29 13.85
N GLN A 80 5.84 -15.06 13.98
CA GLN A 80 5.58 -14.22 15.14
C GLN A 80 4.29 -13.39 15.02
N PHE A 81 3.98 -12.86 13.84
CA PHE A 81 2.94 -11.83 13.66
C PHE A 81 1.88 -12.18 12.60
N GLY A 82 1.98 -13.35 11.94
CA GLY A 82 1.13 -13.70 10.81
C GLY A 82 -0.34 -13.89 11.15
N SER A 83 -0.66 -14.13 12.43
CA SER A 83 -2.01 -14.26 12.97
C SER A 83 -2.39 -13.15 13.95
N GLU A 84 -1.58 -12.09 14.03
CA GLU A 84 -1.83 -10.99 14.97
C GLU A 84 -3.03 -10.13 14.50
N HIS A 85 -3.91 -9.80 15.43
CA HIS A 85 -4.97 -8.82 15.18
C HIS A 85 -4.44 -7.40 15.43
N TRP A 86 -4.25 -6.64 14.35
CA TRP A 86 -3.63 -5.31 14.41
C TRP A 86 -4.56 -4.20 14.91
N GLY A 87 -5.84 -4.51 15.12
CA GLY A 87 -6.85 -3.57 15.60
C GLY A 87 -7.79 -3.07 14.49
N ASP A 88 -8.84 -2.39 14.93
CA ASP A 88 -9.85 -1.80 14.05
C ASP A 88 -9.53 -0.35 13.76
N TYR A 89 -9.84 0.10 12.54
CA TYR A 89 -9.62 1.48 12.13
C TYR A 89 -10.88 2.11 11.55
N HIS A 90 -11.34 3.19 12.17
CA HIS A 90 -12.42 4.01 11.64
C HIS A 90 -11.86 5.01 10.62
N ILE A 91 -12.24 4.85 9.35
CA ILE A 91 -11.79 5.72 8.26
C ILE A 91 -12.51 7.06 8.36
N ARG A 92 -11.75 8.13 8.60
CA ARG A 92 -12.28 9.50 8.80
C ARG A 92 -12.19 10.38 7.57
N GLU A 93 -11.21 10.13 6.72
CA GLU A 93 -10.82 11.02 5.62
C GLU A 93 -10.05 10.25 4.54
N ALA A 94 -9.93 10.87 3.38
CA ALA A 94 -9.09 10.40 2.28
C ALA A 94 -8.21 11.56 1.80
N HIS A 95 -6.91 11.33 1.61
CA HIS A 95 -5.98 12.36 1.16
C HIS A 95 -5.54 12.12 -0.28
N LEU A 96 -5.53 13.18 -1.08
CA LEU A 96 -4.79 13.20 -2.35
C LEU A 96 -3.32 13.49 -2.03
N SER A 97 -2.48 12.47 -2.06
CA SER A 97 -1.06 12.57 -1.67
C SER A 97 -0.10 12.51 -2.85
N GLN A 98 1.00 13.28 -2.78
CA GLN A 98 2.06 13.22 -3.77
C GLN A 98 3.09 12.13 -3.43
N ARG A 99 3.33 11.21 -4.37
CA ARG A 99 4.34 10.14 -4.18
C ARG A 99 5.75 10.71 -4.11
N PHE A 100 6.53 10.18 -3.16
CA PHE A 100 7.94 10.51 -2.91
C PHE A 100 8.24 11.92 -2.40
N LEU A 101 7.20 12.71 -2.11
CA LEU A 101 7.30 13.96 -1.35
C LEU A 101 6.71 13.71 0.04
N TYR A 102 7.41 14.14 1.08
CA TYR A 102 7.04 13.86 2.47
C TYR A 102 7.06 15.17 3.27
N ASP A 103 6.12 15.30 4.20
CA ASP A 103 6.09 16.39 5.15
C ASP A 103 7.00 16.09 6.35
N GLU A 104 7.19 17.08 7.23
CA GLU A 104 8.09 16.98 8.40
C GLU A 104 7.69 15.86 9.38
N ASN A 105 6.40 15.49 9.40
CA ASN A 105 5.87 14.39 10.21
C ASN A 105 6.14 12.99 9.63
N GLY A 106 6.74 12.90 8.44
CA GLY A 106 7.06 11.64 7.76
C GLY A 106 5.93 11.02 6.93
N TYR A 107 4.75 11.65 6.89
CA TYR A 107 3.67 11.27 5.96
C TYR A 107 3.95 11.80 4.56
N TYR A 108 3.29 11.22 3.54
CA TYR A 108 3.31 11.82 2.21
C TYR A 108 2.69 13.23 2.26
N HIS A 109 3.23 14.12 1.44
CA HIS A 109 2.68 15.46 1.29
C HIS A 109 1.23 15.42 0.80
N CYS A 110 0.33 16.07 1.55
CA CYS A 110 -1.09 16.14 1.24
C CYS A 110 -1.40 17.34 0.34
N CYS A 111 -1.89 17.07 -0.87
CA CYS A 111 -2.33 18.10 -1.81
C CYS A 111 -3.76 18.59 -1.50
N ALA A 112 -4.62 17.69 -1.00
CA ALA A 112 -6.00 17.94 -0.60
C ALA A 112 -6.54 16.80 0.29
N SER A 113 -7.52 17.08 1.14
CA SER A 113 -8.17 16.15 2.09
C SER A 113 -9.68 16.35 2.13
#